data_AF-A0A401P233-F1
#
_entry.id   AF-A0A401P233-F1
#
_cell.length_a   1.000
_cell.length_b   1.000
_cell.length_c   1.000
_cell.angle_alpha   90.00
_cell.angle_beta   90.00
_cell.angle_gamma   90.00
#
_symmetry.space_group_name_H-M   'P 1'
#
loop_
_entity.id
_entity.type
_entity.pdbx_description
1 polymer ?
#
loop_
_entity_poly.entity_id
_entity_poly.type
_entity_poly.pdbx_seq_one_letter_code
_entity_poly.pdbx_strand_id
1 'polypeptide(L)'
;FGCSCPLCYMCDGEPSLIEGTENMISQPPIELTWGVLQGRQDINVSPEGYDFSEVLRWFAERVDRIILLFDAHKLDISDEFSEAIKALKGQDDKIRVVLNKADQVDTQQLMRVYGALMWSLGKVIDTPEVVRVYIGSFWSKPLQITENRKLFELETEDLFRDIKGLPRNAALRKLNDLIKRARLAKVHAYIISYLKKEMPAMFGKEVKKKEMISRLPEIYFTLQQEHNISAGDFPNVKKMQEMLQSSDFSKFHALKPKLLEAVDEMLANHIAELMNLIRQEEASKPAQAVTGGAFDGNLNGPFNEGYGEGAGAGIDESEWIVAREKSKYDEIFYMLSPINGKINGNNAKKEMVKSKLPNIVLGKIWKLADHDRDGMLDDEEFALACHLIKIKLEGYDLPGELPGHLIPPSQRKN
;
A
#
# COMPACT_ATOMS: atom_id res chain seq x y z
N PHE A 1 9.10 -8.86 -27.43
CA PHE A 1 9.06 -9.48 -26.09
C PHE A 1 8.90 -8.38 -25.06
N GLY A 2 7.67 -7.96 -24.80
CA GLY A 2 7.38 -6.90 -23.82
C GLY A 2 7.50 -7.46 -22.41
N CYS A 3 8.27 -6.79 -21.54
CA CYS A 3 8.29 -7.08 -20.11
C CYS A 3 6.95 -6.66 -19.52
N SER A 4 6.04 -7.62 -19.33
CA SER A 4 4.87 -7.49 -18.47
C SER A 4 5.29 -7.65 -17.01
N CYS A 5 4.94 -6.68 -16.15
CA CYS A 5 5.18 -6.68 -14.70
C CYS A 5 3.92 -7.15 -13.96
N PRO A 6 3.87 -8.36 -13.36
CA PRO A 6 2.72 -8.82 -12.61
C PRO A 6 2.73 -8.31 -11.16
N LEU A 7 1.64 -7.68 -10.73
CA LEU A 7 1.32 -7.38 -9.32
C LEU A 7 0.36 -8.44 -8.77
N CYS A 8 0.54 -8.82 -7.49
CA CYS A 8 -0.36 -9.69 -6.74
C CYS A 8 -0.97 -8.90 -5.56
N TYR A 9 -2.28 -9.04 -5.39
CA TYR A 9 -3.07 -8.37 -4.35
C TYR A 9 -3.63 -9.41 -3.39
N MET A 10 -3.61 -9.09 -2.09
CA MET A 10 -4.24 -9.90 -1.05
C MET A 10 -5.08 -8.98 -0.16
N CYS A 11 -6.39 -9.23 -0.08
CA CYS A 11 -7.34 -8.45 0.72
C CYS A 11 -7.94 -9.32 1.82
N ASP A 12 -8.16 -8.73 2.99
CA ASP A 12 -9.07 -9.23 4.02
C ASP A 12 -10.44 -8.54 3.88
N GLY A 13 -11.52 -9.30 3.66
CA GLY A 13 -12.90 -8.80 3.57
C GLY A 13 -13.52 -8.61 2.16
N GLU A 14 -14.81 -8.23 2.12
CA GLU A 14 -15.72 -8.22 0.96
C GLU A 14 -15.16 -7.63 -0.37
N PRO A 15 -15.70 -8.06 -1.54
CA PRO A 15 -15.28 -7.60 -2.89
C PRO A 15 -15.31 -6.07 -3.10
N SER A 16 -16.03 -5.33 -2.25
CA SER A 16 -16.17 -3.86 -2.29
C SER A 16 -14.88 -3.10 -1.96
N LEU A 17 -13.84 -3.77 -1.45
CA LEU A 17 -12.48 -3.20 -1.32
C LEU A 17 -11.78 -2.98 -2.68
N ILE A 18 -12.32 -3.57 -3.76
CA ILE A 18 -11.80 -3.48 -5.14
C ILE A 18 -12.52 -2.38 -5.94
N GLU A 19 -13.72 -1.95 -5.51
CA GLU A 19 -14.43 -0.82 -6.13
C GLU A 19 -13.67 0.50 -5.88
N GLY A 20 -12.83 0.88 -6.84
CA GLY A 20 -11.94 2.04 -6.79
C GLY A 20 -10.53 1.75 -7.29
N THR A 21 -10.08 0.49 -7.24
CA THR A 21 -8.82 0.08 -7.87
C THR A 21 -8.96 -0.06 -9.38
N GLU A 22 -10.17 -0.22 -9.92
CA GLU A 22 -10.50 -0.32 -11.35
C GLU A 22 -9.96 0.85 -12.20
N ASN A 23 -9.88 2.05 -11.63
CA ASN A 23 -9.29 3.22 -12.31
C ASN A 23 -7.75 3.27 -12.27
N MET A 24 -7.09 2.36 -11.54
CA MET A 24 -5.63 2.15 -11.59
C MET A 24 -5.19 1.26 -12.77
N ILE A 25 -6.13 0.67 -13.54
CA ILE A 25 -5.95 -0.58 -14.32
C ILE A 25 -5.77 -0.36 -15.84
N SER A 26 -5.29 0.78 -16.30
CA SER A 26 -4.91 0.92 -17.71
C SER A 26 -3.44 0.49 -17.95
N GLN A 27 -3.18 -0.82 -17.88
CA GLN A 27 -1.92 -1.55 -18.21
C GLN A 27 -0.79 -1.54 -17.16
N PRO A 28 0.00 -2.64 -16.93
CA PRO A 28 0.22 -3.90 -17.67
C PRO A 28 -0.50 -5.12 -17.00
N PRO A 29 -0.25 -6.42 -17.32
CA PRO A 29 -1.14 -7.48 -16.84
C PRO A 29 -0.90 -7.73 -15.36
N ILE A 30 -1.85 -7.28 -14.56
CA ILE A 30 -1.98 -7.58 -13.14
C ILE A 30 -2.69 -8.94 -13.05
N GLU A 31 -2.05 -9.93 -12.43
CA GLU A 31 -2.72 -11.18 -12.07
C GLU A 31 -3.41 -10.96 -10.72
N LEU A 32 -4.72 -10.71 -10.76
CA LEU A 32 -5.57 -10.60 -9.57
C LEU A 32 -5.71 -11.98 -8.94
N THR A 33 -5.07 -12.20 -7.80
CA THR A 33 -5.33 -13.35 -6.92
C THR A 33 -6.48 -13.01 -5.97
N TRP A 34 -7.44 -13.94 -5.87
CA TRP A 34 -8.66 -13.82 -5.09
C TRP A 34 -8.41 -13.76 -3.57
N GLY A 35 -9.32 -13.06 -2.87
CA GLY A 35 -9.20 -12.67 -1.45
C GLY A 35 -9.10 -13.82 -0.45
N VAL A 36 -8.54 -13.49 0.73
CA VAL A 36 -8.45 -14.42 1.86
C VAL A 36 -9.85 -14.61 2.43
N LEU A 37 -10.32 -15.85 2.40
CA LEU A 37 -11.63 -16.29 2.84
C LEU A 37 -11.80 -16.00 4.33
N GLN A 38 -12.64 -15.03 4.69
CA GLN A 38 -13.05 -14.86 6.09
C GLN A 38 -13.95 -16.01 6.54
N GLY A 39 -13.47 -16.78 7.51
CA GLY A 39 -14.28 -17.57 8.44
C GLY A 39 -14.97 -18.80 7.87
N ARG A 40 -14.23 -19.92 7.73
CA ARG A 40 -14.81 -21.27 7.92
C ARG A 40 -13.72 -22.29 8.26
N GLN A 41 -13.98 -23.03 9.33
CA GLN A 41 -13.27 -24.23 9.75
C GLN A 41 -13.13 -25.22 8.58
N ASP A 42 -11.92 -25.32 8.00
CA ASP A 42 -11.18 -26.56 7.79
C ASP A 42 -9.98 -26.33 6.85
N ILE A 43 -8.85 -26.00 7.49
CA ILE A 43 -7.49 -26.53 7.28
C ILE A 43 -7.16 -27.02 5.85
N ASN A 44 -6.34 -26.25 5.13
CA ASN A 44 -5.55 -26.62 3.94
C ASN A 44 -6.24 -26.78 2.57
N VAL A 45 -7.55 -26.54 2.44
CA VAL A 45 -8.24 -26.70 1.15
C VAL A 45 -9.22 -25.55 0.93
N SER A 46 -9.01 -24.75 -0.12
CA SER A 46 -10.05 -23.81 -0.58
C SER A 46 -11.36 -24.57 -0.86
N PRO A 47 -12.54 -23.92 -0.91
CA PRO A 47 -13.78 -24.58 -1.35
C PRO A 47 -13.66 -25.28 -2.72
N GLU A 48 -12.59 -24.98 -3.46
CA GLU A 48 -12.27 -25.39 -4.82
C GLU A 48 -11.16 -26.48 -4.89
N GLY A 49 -10.60 -26.93 -3.75
CA GLY A 49 -9.74 -28.11 -3.71
C GLY A 49 -8.23 -27.87 -3.84
N TYR A 50 -7.73 -26.63 -3.77
CA TYR A 50 -6.29 -26.34 -3.91
C TYR A 50 -5.65 -25.76 -2.64
N ASP A 51 -4.34 -26.00 -2.50
CA ASP A 51 -3.49 -25.44 -1.45
C ASP A 51 -3.17 -23.98 -1.78
N PHE A 52 -3.91 -23.07 -1.12
CA PHE A 52 -3.77 -21.63 -1.30
C PHE A 52 -2.34 -21.13 -0.96
N SER A 53 -1.67 -21.74 0.02
CA SER A 53 -0.32 -21.34 0.42
C SER A 53 0.71 -21.66 -0.66
N GLU A 54 0.57 -22.80 -1.35
CA GLU A 54 1.45 -23.14 -2.47
C GLU A 54 1.19 -22.24 -3.69
N VAL A 55 -0.07 -21.87 -3.95
CA VAL A 55 -0.42 -20.91 -5.02
C VAL A 55 0.18 -19.53 -4.72
N LEU A 56 0.00 -19.01 -3.50
CA LEU A 56 0.60 -17.75 -3.09
C LEU A 56 2.12 -17.75 -3.21
N ARG A 57 2.77 -18.83 -2.79
CA ARG A 57 4.22 -18.98 -2.93
C ARG A 57 4.64 -18.96 -4.40
N TRP A 58 3.90 -19.64 -5.27
CA TRP A 58 4.16 -19.65 -6.69
C TRP A 58 4.10 -18.23 -7.30
N PHE A 59 3.09 -17.43 -6.92
CA PHE A 59 3.01 -16.04 -7.33
C PHE A 59 4.14 -15.20 -6.74
N ALA A 60 4.41 -15.32 -5.44
CA ALA A 60 5.43 -14.54 -4.72
C ALA A 60 6.83 -14.64 -5.36
N GLU A 61 7.17 -15.81 -5.90
CA GLU A 61 8.42 -16.04 -6.64
C GLU A 61 8.50 -15.31 -7.98
N ARG A 62 7.36 -14.94 -8.59
CA ARG A 62 7.26 -14.43 -9.97
C ARG A 62 6.81 -12.98 -10.06
N VAL A 63 6.12 -12.50 -9.04
CA VAL A 63 5.61 -11.13 -9.00
C VAL A 63 6.70 -10.14 -8.60
N ASP A 64 6.47 -8.92 -9.04
CA ASP A 64 7.37 -7.80 -8.80
C ASP A 64 7.10 -7.13 -7.45
N ARG A 65 5.84 -7.15 -7.02
CA ARG A 65 5.34 -6.52 -5.80
C ARG A 65 4.12 -7.29 -5.28
N ILE A 66 4.02 -7.39 -3.95
CA ILE A 66 2.89 -8.00 -3.24
C ILE A 66 2.26 -6.90 -2.38
N ILE A 67 0.98 -6.62 -2.60
CA ILE A 67 0.24 -5.61 -1.84
C ILE A 67 -0.72 -6.33 -0.89
N LEU A 68 -0.51 -6.15 0.41
CA LEU A 68 -1.40 -6.62 1.48
C LEU A 68 -2.31 -5.47 1.90
N LEU A 69 -3.62 -5.64 1.76
CA LEU A 69 -4.64 -4.63 2.06
C LEU A 69 -5.36 -4.94 3.37
N PHE A 70 -5.39 -3.97 4.27
CA PHE A 70 -6.13 -4.00 5.53
C PHE A 70 -7.12 -2.85 5.61
N ASP A 71 -8.26 -3.07 6.26
CA ASP A 71 -9.28 -2.05 6.49
C ASP A 71 -9.06 -1.40 7.87
N ALA A 72 -8.91 -0.07 7.93
CA ALA A 72 -8.69 0.65 9.18
C ALA A 72 -9.90 0.62 10.12
N HIS A 73 -11.11 0.45 9.59
CA HIS A 73 -12.33 0.39 10.38
C HIS A 73 -12.56 -1.01 10.98
N LYS A 74 -12.12 -2.07 10.27
CA LYS A 74 -12.30 -3.47 10.64
C LYS A 74 -10.99 -4.24 10.54
N LEU A 75 -9.99 -3.82 11.32
CA LEU A 75 -8.72 -4.52 11.37
C LEU A 75 -8.94 -5.89 12.05
N ASP A 76 -8.87 -6.95 11.25
CA ASP A 76 -8.75 -8.32 11.71
C ASP A 76 -7.55 -8.98 11.00
N ILE A 77 -6.80 -9.80 11.73
CA ILE A 77 -5.68 -10.56 11.17
C ILE A 77 -5.95 -11.99 11.57
N SER A 78 -6.68 -12.67 10.70
CA SER A 78 -7.09 -14.05 10.94
C SER A 78 -5.88 -15.00 10.90
N ASP A 79 -6.08 -16.21 11.42
CA ASP A 79 -5.06 -17.25 11.36
C ASP A 79 -4.74 -17.61 9.90
N GLU A 80 -5.73 -17.60 9.01
CA GLU A 80 -5.56 -17.84 7.57
C GLU A 80 -4.70 -16.76 6.92
N PHE A 81 -4.92 -15.49 7.25
CA PHE A 81 -4.08 -14.40 6.74
C PHE A 81 -2.64 -14.51 7.25
N SER A 82 -2.48 -14.91 8.51
CA SER A 82 -1.17 -15.16 9.11
C SER A 82 -0.43 -16.31 8.43
N GLU A 83 -1.13 -17.39 8.05
CA GLU A 83 -0.56 -18.48 7.25
C GLU A 83 -0.19 -18.05 5.84
N ALA A 84 -1.04 -17.24 5.19
CA ALA A 84 -0.77 -16.66 3.89
C ALA A 84 0.51 -15.81 3.91
N ILE A 85 0.69 -14.93 4.90
CA ILE A 85 1.93 -14.15 5.06
C ILE A 85 3.13 -15.08 5.27
N LYS A 86 3.01 -16.13 6.11
CA LYS A 86 4.09 -17.11 6.31
C LYS A 86 4.48 -17.83 5.01
N ALA A 87 3.53 -18.03 4.09
CA ALA A 87 3.82 -18.61 2.78
C ALA A 87 4.70 -17.72 1.90
N LEU A 88 4.72 -16.40 2.16
CA LEU A 88 5.53 -15.39 1.46
C LEU A 88 6.96 -15.26 2.01
N LYS A 89 7.34 -16.03 3.04
CA LYS A 89 8.66 -15.97 3.67
C LYS A 89 9.81 -16.01 2.64
N GLY A 90 10.75 -15.07 2.73
CA GLY A 90 11.88 -14.93 1.81
C GLY A 90 11.60 -14.03 0.60
N GLN A 91 10.37 -13.53 0.47
CA GLN A 91 9.97 -12.48 -0.47
C GLN A 91 9.53 -11.21 0.26
N ASP A 92 9.97 -11.03 1.49
CA ASP A 92 9.58 -9.94 2.39
C ASP A 92 9.88 -8.55 1.77
N ASP A 93 10.94 -8.45 0.97
CA ASP A 93 11.34 -7.23 0.24
C ASP A 93 10.30 -6.76 -0.81
N LYS A 94 9.47 -7.70 -1.29
CA LYS A 94 8.40 -7.45 -2.26
C LYS A 94 7.09 -6.99 -1.60
N ILE A 95 6.96 -7.14 -0.28
CA ILE A 95 5.72 -6.86 0.45
C ILE A 95 5.57 -5.35 0.68
N ARG A 96 4.38 -4.84 0.39
CA ARG A 96 3.89 -3.52 0.81
C ARG A 96 2.55 -3.70 1.48
N VAL A 97 2.37 -3.02 2.59
CA VAL A 97 1.12 -3.06 3.33
C VAL A 97 0.37 -1.76 3.07
N VAL A 98 -0.94 -1.85 2.88
CA VAL A 98 -1.82 -0.71 2.67
C VAL A 98 -2.92 -0.77 3.73
N LEU A 99 -2.96 0.22 4.60
CA LEU A 99 -4.04 0.43 5.56
C LEU A 99 -5.07 1.36 4.91
N ASN A 100 -6.09 0.75 4.31
CA ASN A 100 -7.13 1.38 3.52
C ASN A 100 -8.29 1.89 4.40
N LYS A 101 -9.13 2.76 3.84
CA LYS A 101 -10.30 3.39 4.50
C LYS A 101 -9.95 4.10 5.81
N ALA A 102 -8.74 4.64 5.90
CA ALA A 102 -8.25 5.36 7.08
C ALA A 102 -9.07 6.63 7.39
N ASP A 103 -9.80 7.16 6.41
CA ASP A 103 -10.73 8.29 6.57
C ASP A 103 -12.01 7.96 7.35
N GLN A 104 -12.28 6.70 7.66
CA GLN A 104 -13.46 6.28 8.44
C GLN A 104 -13.24 6.26 9.94
N VAL A 105 -12.02 6.53 10.39
CA VAL A 105 -11.61 6.51 11.80
C VAL A 105 -10.94 7.83 12.17
N ASP A 106 -11.12 8.27 13.40
CA ASP A 106 -10.45 9.47 13.90
C ASP A 106 -8.93 9.26 14.04
N THR A 107 -8.19 10.35 14.21
CA THR A 107 -6.72 10.32 14.32
C THR A 107 -6.22 9.42 15.46
N GLN A 108 -6.89 9.38 16.61
CA GLN A 108 -6.45 8.56 17.74
C GLN A 108 -6.71 7.07 17.48
N GLN A 109 -7.88 6.74 16.93
CA GLN A 109 -8.23 5.39 16.53
C GLN A 109 -7.30 4.89 15.43
N LEU A 110 -6.99 5.73 14.43
CA LEU A 110 -6.04 5.41 13.36
C LEU A 110 -4.68 5.00 13.92
N MET A 111 -4.14 5.75 14.88
CA MET A 111 -2.86 5.43 15.52
C MET A 111 -2.92 4.11 16.32
N ARG A 112 -4.05 3.80 16.96
CA ARG A 112 -4.25 2.52 17.66
C ARG A 112 -4.31 1.34 16.69
N VAL A 113 -5.05 1.50 15.60
CA VAL A 113 -5.19 0.48 14.54
C VAL A 113 -3.84 0.24 13.87
N TYR A 114 -3.13 1.30 13.51
CA TYR A 114 -1.77 1.22 12.96
C TYR A 114 -0.82 0.48 13.90
N GLY A 115 -0.81 0.84 15.19
CA GLY A 115 0.00 0.16 16.20
C GLY A 115 -0.34 -1.34 16.34
N ALA A 116 -1.63 -1.68 16.33
CA ALA A 116 -2.09 -3.06 16.37
C ALA A 116 -1.66 -3.86 15.13
N LEU A 117 -1.78 -3.28 13.94
CA LEU A 117 -1.32 -3.87 12.68
C LEU A 117 0.18 -4.17 12.72
N MET A 118 1.00 -3.18 13.09
CA MET A 118 2.45 -3.34 13.16
C MET A 118 2.86 -4.40 14.18
N TRP A 119 2.19 -4.44 15.33
CA TRP A 119 2.42 -5.46 16.35
C TRP A 119 2.13 -6.87 15.85
N SER A 120 1.01 -7.04 15.15
CA SER A 120 0.63 -8.34 14.60
C SER A 120 1.53 -8.76 13.43
N LEU A 121 1.86 -7.85 12.51
CA LEU A 121 2.81 -8.13 11.43
C LEU A 121 4.18 -8.52 11.97
N GLY A 122 4.67 -7.85 13.02
CA GLY A 122 5.95 -8.19 13.66
C GLY A 122 5.98 -9.57 14.32
N LYS A 123 4.83 -10.19 14.61
CA LYS A 123 4.75 -11.59 15.08
C LYS A 123 4.80 -12.61 13.94
N VAL A 124 4.40 -12.21 12.74
CA VAL A 124 4.22 -13.12 11.60
C VAL A 124 5.40 -13.02 10.62
N ILE A 125 5.88 -11.80 10.38
CA ILE A 125 7.03 -11.50 9.52
C ILE A 125 8.29 -11.54 10.38
N ASP A 126 9.01 -12.66 10.28
CA ASP A 126 10.22 -12.96 11.05
C ASP A 126 11.46 -12.32 10.41
N THR A 127 11.43 -10.99 10.29
CA THR A 127 12.56 -10.18 9.79
C THR A 127 12.81 -8.97 10.69
N PRO A 128 14.07 -8.56 10.91
CA PRO A 128 14.38 -7.36 11.69
C PRO A 128 13.98 -6.07 10.96
N GLU A 129 13.73 -6.14 9.65
CA GLU A 129 13.32 -5.01 8.83
C GLU A 129 11.81 -4.77 8.96
N VAL A 130 11.45 -3.50 9.19
CA VAL A 130 10.06 -3.09 9.36
C VAL A 130 9.41 -2.89 7.99
N VAL A 131 8.28 -3.55 7.76
CA VAL A 131 7.53 -3.42 6.50
C VAL A 131 6.93 -2.02 6.36
N ARG A 132 7.03 -1.43 5.16
CA ARG A 132 6.39 -0.15 4.83
C ARG A 132 4.87 -0.33 4.73
N VAL A 133 4.14 0.42 5.55
CA VAL A 133 2.68 0.53 5.52
C VAL A 133 2.30 1.87 4.90
N TYR A 134 1.44 1.88 3.89
CA TYR A 134 0.85 3.07 3.31
C TYR A 134 -0.54 3.32 3.89
N ILE A 135 -0.77 4.50 4.46
CA ILE A 135 -2.03 4.83 5.15
C ILE A 135 -2.86 5.73 4.25
N GLY A 136 -4.10 5.35 3.96
CA GLY A 136 -4.97 6.21 3.15
C GLY A 136 -6.34 5.61 2.87
N SER A 137 -7.05 6.24 1.94
CA SER A 137 -8.32 5.76 1.44
C SER A 137 -8.27 5.71 -0.08
N PHE A 138 -7.96 4.52 -0.59
CA PHE A 138 -7.65 4.25 -2.00
C PHE A 138 -8.92 3.96 -2.80
N TRP A 139 -9.85 4.93 -2.79
CA TRP A 139 -11.13 4.86 -3.50
C TRP A 139 -11.50 6.24 -4.05
N SER A 140 -12.43 6.30 -5.00
CA SER A 140 -12.87 7.55 -5.62
C SER A 140 -13.91 8.34 -4.81
N LYS A 141 -14.22 7.91 -3.58
CA LYS A 141 -15.23 8.57 -2.74
C LYS A 141 -14.61 9.72 -1.94
N PRO A 142 -15.37 10.80 -1.65
CA PRO A 142 -14.92 11.85 -0.76
C PRO A 142 -14.54 11.31 0.62
N LEU A 143 -13.49 11.91 1.23
CA LEU A 143 -13.07 11.55 2.58
C LEU A 143 -14.18 11.87 3.60
N GLN A 144 -14.47 10.92 4.49
CA GLN A 144 -15.41 11.12 5.59
C GLN A 144 -14.80 12.02 6.68
N ILE A 145 -13.57 11.71 7.11
CA ILE A 145 -12.80 12.50 8.07
C ILE A 145 -11.57 13.07 7.36
N THR A 146 -11.47 14.40 7.30
CA THR A 146 -10.44 15.11 6.52
C THR A 146 -9.20 15.51 7.32
N GLU A 147 -9.16 15.27 8.64
CA GLU A 147 -8.06 15.70 9.53
C GLU A 147 -6.68 15.24 9.03
N ASN A 148 -6.59 13.99 8.55
CA ASN A 148 -5.34 13.38 8.09
C ASN A 148 -5.20 13.38 6.56
N ARG A 149 -5.98 14.20 5.84
CA ARG A 149 -5.98 14.26 4.37
C ARG A 149 -4.56 14.34 3.78
N LYS A 150 -3.75 15.29 4.28
CA LYS A 150 -2.38 15.50 3.80
C LYS A 150 -1.51 14.27 3.97
N LEU A 151 -1.68 13.53 5.08
CA LEU A 151 -0.99 12.26 5.28
C LEU A 151 -1.42 11.25 4.22
N PHE A 152 -2.73 11.09 3.99
CA PHE A 152 -3.26 10.14 3.01
C PHE A 152 -2.77 10.42 1.58
N GLU A 153 -2.70 11.70 1.20
CA GLU A 153 -2.19 12.13 -0.10
C GLU A 153 -0.70 11.81 -0.26
N LEU A 154 0.13 12.18 0.72
CA LEU A 154 1.57 11.88 0.70
C LEU A 154 1.85 10.37 0.64
N GLU A 155 1.09 9.57 1.40
CA GLU A 155 1.21 8.11 1.41
C GLU A 155 0.74 7.49 0.08
N THR A 156 -0.30 8.06 -0.54
CA THR A 156 -0.77 7.65 -1.87
C THR A 156 0.27 7.94 -2.94
N GLU A 157 0.86 9.13 -2.93
CA GLU A 157 1.94 9.51 -3.84
C GLU A 157 3.16 8.59 -3.69
N ASP A 158 3.54 8.27 -2.45
CA ASP A 158 4.65 7.37 -2.17
C ASP A 158 4.37 5.94 -2.67
N LEU A 159 3.16 5.41 -2.48
CA LEU A 159 2.75 4.12 -3.04
C LEU A 159 2.80 4.14 -4.57
N PHE A 160 2.27 5.19 -5.18
CA PHE A 160 2.27 5.34 -6.63
C PHE A 160 3.67 5.49 -7.21
N ARG A 161 4.57 6.18 -6.52
CA ARG A 161 5.98 6.29 -6.91
C ARG A 161 6.66 4.92 -6.87
N ASP A 162 6.38 4.12 -5.84
CA ASP A 162 6.91 2.75 -5.74
C ASP A 162 6.40 1.86 -6.89
N ILE A 163 5.09 1.90 -7.18
CA ILE A 163 4.48 1.12 -8.26
C ILE A 163 4.98 1.59 -9.64
N LYS A 164 5.03 2.91 -9.89
CA LYS A 164 5.56 3.49 -11.13
C LYS A 164 7.03 3.12 -11.38
N GLY A 165 7.80 2.88 -10.32
CA GLY A 165 9.20 2.47 -10.39
C GLY A 165 9.42 0.99 -10.77
N LEU A 166 8.38 0.15 -10.74
CA LEU A 166 8.52 -1.29 -10.97
C LEU A 166 9.09 -1.65 -12.36
N PRO A 167 8.64 -1.06 -13.48
CA PRO A 167 9.17 -1.39 -14.80
C PRO A 167 10.64 -1.02 -14.95
N ARG A 168 11.03 0.12 -14.37
CA ARG A 168 12.41 0.61 -14.38
C ARG A 168 13.35 -0.38 -13.69
N ASN A 169 12.96 -0.85 -12.51
CA ASN A 169 13.80 -1.71 -11.67
C ASN A 169 13.64 -3.22 -11.95
N ALA A 170 12.92 -3.60 -13.01
CA ALA A 170 12.60 -5.01 -13.29
C ALA A 170 13.85 -5.85 -13.60
N ALA A 171 14.83 -5.29 -14.30
CA ALA A 171 16.08 -5.99 -14.61
C ALA A 171 16.90 -6.26 -13.35
N LEU A 172 17.05 -5.27 -12.46
CA LEU A 172 17.71 -5.44 -11.16
C LEU A 172 17.03 -6.50 -10.29
N ARG A 173 15.69 -6.52 -10.26
CA ARG A 173 14.94 -7.50 -9.46
C ARG A 173 15.09 -8.92 -10.01
N LYS A 174 15.00 -9.10 -11.33
CA LYS A 174 15.30 -10.39 -11.98
C LYS A 174 16.74 -10.86 -11.73
N LEU A 175 17.69 -9.93 -11.70
CA LEU A 175 19.08 -10.23 -11.36
C LEU A 175 19.21 -10.72 -9.92
N ASN A 176 18.55 -10.05 -8.96
CA ASN A 176 18.54 -10.47 -7.56
C ASN A 176 17.89 -11.86 -7.38
N ASP A 177 16.79 -12.14 -8.08
CA ASP A 177 16.15 -13.46 -8.04
C ASP A 177 17.03 -14.56 -8.65
N LEU A 178 17.78 -14.25 -9.71
CA LEU A 178 18.81 -15.15 -10.27
C LEU A 178 19.91 -15.45 -9.25
N ILE A 179 20.39 -14.43 -8.52
CA ILE A 179 21.40 -14.61 -7.46
C ILE A 179 20.87 -15.51 -6.34
N LYS A 180 19.66 -15.22 -5.83
CA LYS A 180 18.99 -16.04 -4.80
C LYS A 180 18.89 -17.50 -5.26
N ARG A 181 18.42 -17.73 -6.49
CA ARG A 181 18.26 -19.07 -7.08
C ARG A 181 19.59 -19.79 -7.29
N ALA A 182 20.62 -19.10 -7.75
CA ALA A 182 21.95 -19.68 -7.96
C ALA A 182 22.56 -20.17 -6.63
N ARG A 183 22.42 -19.39 -5.55
CA ARG A 183 22.84 -19.82 -4.20
C ARG A 183 22.08 -21.04 -3.74
N LEU A 184 20.75 -21.03 -3.84
CA LEU A 184 19.93 -22.19 -3.45
C LEU A 184 20.29 -23.45 -4.25
N ALA A 185 20.53 -23.33 -5.56
CA ALA A 185 20.96 -24.44 -6.41
C ALA A 185 22.33 -24.98 -5.99
N LYS A 186 23.27 -24.09 -5.64
CA LYS A 186 24.60 -24.44 -5.13
C LYS A 186 24.50 -25.21 -3.80
N VAL A 187 23.71 -24.71 -2.85
CA VAL A 187 23.45 -25.39 -1.57
C VAL A 187 22.82 -26.77 -1.78
N HIS A 188 21.82 -26.86 -2.65
CA HIS A 188 21.19 -28.13 -2.98
C HIS A 188 22.19 -29.13 -3.59
N ALA A 189 23.10 -28.67 -4.45
CA ALA A 189 24.15 -29.52 -5.02
C ALA A 189 25.09 -30.09 -3.94
N TYR A 190 25.48 -29.29 -2.93
CA TYR A 190 26.26 -29.79 -1.79
C TYR A 190 25.50 -30.81 -0.97
N ILE A 191 24.23 -30.56 -0.65
CA ILE A 191 23.38 -31.51 0.10
C ILE A 191 23.31 -32.86 -0.63
N ILE A 192 22.91 -32.86 -1.89
CA ILE A 192 22.77 -34.10 -2.68
C ILE A 192 24.10 -34.84 -2.82
N SER A 193 25.20 -34.10 -3.01
CA SER A 193 26.53 -34.69 -3.14
C SER A 193 27.05 -35.30 -1.84
N TYR A 194 26.80 -34.63 -0.70
CA TYR A 194 27.12 -35.16 0.62
C TYR A 194 26.37 -36.46 0.89
N LEU A 195 25.05 -36.47 0.64
CA LEU A 195 24.22 -37.67 0.78
C LEU A 195 24.74 -38.80 -0.12
N LYS A 196 25.12 -38.50 -1.36
CA LYS A 196 25.71 -39.49 -2.27
C LYS A 196 27.04 -40.05 -1.75
N LYS A 197 27.91 -39.20 -1.19
CA LYS A 197 29.23 -39.57 -0.66
C LYS A 197 29.11 -40.52 0.54
N GLU A 198 28.14 -40.28 1.41
CA GLU A 198 27.91 -41.07 2.63
C GLU A 198 27.14 -42.38 2.39
N MET A 199 26.60 -42.60 1.18
CA MET A 199 25.87 -43.84 0.87
C MET A 199 26.80 -45.05 0.73
N PRO A 200 26.51 -46.17 1.43
CA PRO A 200 27.30 -47.39 1.29
C PRO A 200 27.09 -48.04 -0.08
N ALA A 201 28.14 -48.62 -0.64
CA ALA A 201 28.10 -49.20 -1.99
C ALA A 201 27.21 -50.46 -2.08
N MET A 202 27.22 -51.33 -1.06
CA MET A 202 26.63 -52.67 -1.15
C MET A 202 25.46 -52.93 -0.18
N PHE A 203 25.64 -52.81 1.13
CA PHE A 203 24.63 -53.17 2.14
C PHE A 203 24.27 -52.00 3.07
N GLY A 204 23.11 -52.07 3.73
CA GLY A 204 22.70 -51.08 4.75
C GLY A 204 22.17 -49.75 4.20
N LYS A 205 21.88 -49.67 2.89
CA LYS A 205 21.45 -48.44 2.20
C LYS A 205 20.20 -47.80 2.82
N GLU A 206 19.16 -48.59 3.08
CA GLU A 206 17.90 -48.08 3.65
C GLU A 206 18.07 -47.57 5.09
N VAL A 207 18.88 -48.26 5.90
CA VAL A 207 19.18 -47.83 7.27
C VAL A 207 19.96 -46.51 7.23
N LYS A 208 21.00 -46.43 6.39
CA LYS A 208 21.80 -45.20 6.23
C LYS A 208 20.98 -44.03 5.70
N LYS A 209 20.08 -44.27 4.74
CA LYS A 209 19.15 -43.26 4.21
C LYS A 209 18.28 -42.69 5.33
N LYS A 210 17.63 -43.54 6.13
CA LYS A 210 16.80 -43.10 7.26
C LYS A 210 17.61 -42.32 8.29
N GLU A 211 18.82 -42.80 8.62
CA GLU A 211 19.75 -42.09 9.51
C GLU A 211 20.06 -40.68 8.99
N MET A 212 20.47 -40.54 7.72
CA MET A 212 20.83 -39.25 7.13
C MET A 212 19.65 -38.28 7.03
N ILE A 213 18.44 -38.77 6.73
CA ILE A 213 17.23 -37.93 6.72
C ILE A 213 16.94 -37.41 8.14
N SER A 214 17.05 -38.26 9.16
CA SER A 214 16.86 -37.82 10.56
C SER A 214 17.91 -36.81 11.01
N ARG A 215 19.15 -36.96 10.52
CA ARG A 215 20.31 -36.11 10.84
C ARG A 215 20.50 -34.93 9.88
N LEU A 216 19.49 -34.61 9.07
CA LEU A 216 19.58 -33.52 8.09
C LEU A 216 19.91 -32.14 8.71
N PRO A 217 19.37 -31.75 9.89
CA PRO A 217 19.76 -30.51 10.56
C PRO A 217 21.28 -30.42 10.83
N GLU A 218 21.89 -31.51 11.30
CA GLU A 218 23.32 -31.58 11.61
C GLU A 218 24.17 -31.59 10.34
N ILE A 219 23.67 -32.23 9.27
CA ILE A 219 24.31 -32.18 7.95
C ILE A 219 24.33 -30.74 7.43
N TYR A 220 23.23 -29.99 7.56
CA TYR A 220 23.19 -28.58 7.15
C TYR A 220 24.20 -27.74 7.91
N PHE A 221 24.27 -27.90 9.23
CA PHE A 221 25.25 -27.19 10.06
C PHE A 221 26.69 -27.52 9.63
N THR A 222 26.97 -28.78 9.31
CA THR A 222 28.29 -29.20 8.81
C THR A 222 28.63 -28.51 7.49
N LEU A 223 27.68 -28.50 6.54
CA LEU A 223 27.87 -27.87 5.22
C LEU A 223 27.99 -26.34 5.31
N GLN A 224 27.29 -25.69 6.27
CA GLN A 224 27.44 -24.26 6.55
C GLN A 224 28.88 -23.91 6.90
N GLN A 225 29.48 -24.68 7.82
CA GLN A 225 30.85 -24.45 8.29
C GLN A 225 31.89 -24.81 7.24
N GLU A 226 31.72 -25.95 6.54
CA GLU A 226 32.69 -26.45 5.56
C GLU A 226 32.79 -25.55 4.31
N HIS A 227 31.66 -24.99 3.88
CA HIS A 227 31.57 -24.20 2.64
C HIS A 227 31.31 -22.71 2.86
N ASN A 228 31.29 -22.25 4.12
CA ASN A 228 31.03 -20.86 4.51
C ASN A 228 29.72 -20.32 3.90
N ILE A 229 28.63 -21.05 4.11
CA ILE A 229 27.30 -20.75 3.55
C ILE A 229 26.40 -20.19 4.64
N SER A 230 25.63 -19.15 4.33
CA SER A 230 24.65 -18.59 5.26
C SER A 230 23.51 -19.57 5.52
N ALA A 231 23.03 -19.63 6.76
CA ALA A 231 21.88 -20.46 7.12
C ALA A 231 20.61 -20.14 6.32
N GLY A 232 20.45 -18.88 5.88
CA GLY A 232 19.32 -18.43 5.07
C GLY A 232 19.29 -18.99 3.64
N ASP A 233 20.41 -19.50 3.12
CA ASP A 233 20.47 -20.07 1.77
C ASP A 233 19.99 -21.55 1.74
N PHE A 234 19.75 -22.17 2.91
CA PHE A 234 19.31 -23.56 3.01
C PHE A 234 17.80 -23.70 2.85
N PRO A 235 17.33 -24.76 2.15
CA PRO A 235 15.90 -25.04 2.05
C PRO A 235 15.34 -25.50 3.39
N ASN A 236 14.02 -25.39 3.58
CA ASN A 236 13.36 -25.86 4.79
C ASN A 236 13.67 -27.35 5.07
N VAL A 237 14.15 -27.64 6.28
CA VAL A 237 14.59 -28.99 6.68
C VAL A 237 13.46 -30.00 6.58
N LYS A 238 12.26 -29.70 7.12
CA LYS A 238 11.13 -30.64 7.11
C LYS A 238 10.69 -30.99 5.69
N LYS A 239 10.51 -29.96 4.84
CA LYS A 239 10.15 -30.15 3.43
C LYS A 239 11.21 -30.97 2.68
N MET A 240 12.49 -30.72 2.93
CA MET A 240 13.57 -31.51 2.34
C MET A 240 13.58 -32.96 2.85
N GLN A 241 13.34 -33.19 4.15
CA GLN A 241 13.23 -34.54 4.72
C GLN A 241 12.11 -35.34 4.05
N GLU A 242 10.93 -34.74 3.89
CA GLU A 242 9.78 -35.35 3.20
C GLU A 242 10.12 -35.70 1.74
N MET A 243 10.69 -34.77 0.99
CA MET A 243 11.08 -34.99 -0.42
C MET A 243 12.17 -36.09 -0.56
N LEU A 244 13.09 -36.19 0.40
CA LEU A 244 14.14 -37.19 0.39
C LEU A 244 13.63 -38.60 0.72
N GLN A 245 12.52 -38.75 1.43
CA GLN A 245 11.96 -40.07 1.76
C GLN A 245 11.61 -40.89 0.51
N SER A 246 11.05 -40.25 -0.53
CA SER A 246 10.68 -40.90 -1.79
C SER A 246 11.84 -41.05 -2.78
N SER A 247 13.01 -40.48 -2.48
CA SER A 247 14.16 -40.44 -3.40
C SER A 247 15.11 -41.64 -3.23
N ASP A 248 15.71 -42.14 -4.32
CA ASP A 248 16.76 -43.16 -4.28
C ASP A 248 18.15 -42.52 -4.29
N PHE A 249 18.83 -42.56 -3.14
CA PHE A 249 20.12 -41.89 -2.96
C PHE A 249 21.25 -42.57 -3.75
N SER A 250 21.07 -43.83 -4.18
CA SER A 250 22.06 -44.51 -5.02
C SER A 250 22.17 -43.84 -6.39
N LYS A 251 21.09 -43.21 -6.86
CA LYS A 251 21.02 -42.51 -8.16
C LYS A 251 21.52 -41.06 -8.11
N PHE A 252 21.80 -40.54 -6.92
CA PHE A 252 22.36 -39.20 -6.80
C PHE A 252 23.74 -39.11 -7.45
N HIS A 253 24.03 -37.93 -7.99
CA HIS A 253 25.29 -37.65 -8.65
C HIS A 253 26.32 -37.17 -7.62
N ALA A 254 27.58 -37.54 -7.85
CA ALA A 254 28.68 -36.95 -7.10
C ALA A 254 28.86 -35.47 -7.50
N LEU A 255 29.49 -34.70 -6.60
CA LEU A 255 29.77 -33.29 -6.85
C LEU A 255 30.63 -33.13 -8.09
N LYS A 256 30.30 -32.16 -8.95
CA LYS A 256 31.07 -31.80 -10.14
C LYS A 256 31.70 -30.42 -9.92
N PRO A 257 32.98 -30.34 -9.52
CA PRO A 257 33.63 -29.06 -9.16
C PRO A 257 33.52 -28.00 -10.26
N LYS A 258 33.72 -28.39 -11.52
CA LYS A 258 33.60 -27.49 -12.68
C LYS A 258 32.25 -26.78 -12.80
N LEU A 259 31.15 -27.43 -12.39
CA LEU A 259 29.83 -26.80 -12.43
C LEU A 259 29.64 -25.80 -11.29
N LEU A 260 30.25 -26.05 -10.13
CA LEU A 260 30.26 -25.10 -9.01
C LEU A 260 31.12 -23.87 -9.34
N GLU A 261 32.32 -24.10 -9.87
CA GLU A 261 33.23 -23.03 -10.30
C GLU A 261 32.55 -22.08 -11.27
N ALA A 262 31.78 -22.59 -12.23
CA ALA A 262 31.01 -21.76 -13.16
C ALA A 262 29.93 -20.88 -12.47
N VAL A 263 29.27 -21.40 -11.43
CA VAL A 263 28.28 -20.63 -10.65
C VAL A 263 28.98 -19.60 -9.76
N ASP A 264 30.10 -19.96 -9.15
CA ASP A 264 30.88 -19.06 -8.29
C ASP A 264 31.51 -17.93 -9.12
N GLU A 265 32.04 -18.22 -10.30
CA GLU A 265 32.55 -17.23 -11.26
C GLU A 265 31.46 -16.27 -11.71
N MET A 266 30.27 -16.79 -12.04
CA MET A 266 29.11 -15.96 -12.38
C MET A 266 28.77 -15.01 -11.23
N LEU A 267 28.64 -15.53 -10.00
CA LEU A 267 28.28 -14.74 -8.83
C LEU A 267 29.34 -13.69 -8.45
N ALA A 268 30.63 -14.00 -8.64
CA ALA A 268 31.73 -13.12 -8.27
C ALA A 268 31.99 -12.02 -9.31
N ASN A 269 31.99 -12.36 -10.61
CA ASN A 269 32.47 -11.48 -11.66
C ASN A 269 31.33 -10.98 -12.56
N HIS A 270 30.52 -11.88 -13.12
CA HIS A 270 29.53 -11.52 -14.15
C HIS A 270 28.36 -10.70 -13.59
N ILE A 271 27.95 -10.95 -12.34
CA ILE A 271 26.87 -10.16 -11.69
C ILE A 271 27.27 -8.68 -11.56
N ALA A 272 28.52 -8.39 -11.20
CA ALA A 272 28.99 -7.03 -11.00
C ALA A 272 29.00 -6.23 -12.32
N GLU A 273 29.44 -6.86 -13.41
CA GLU A 273 29.40 -6.29 -14.76
C GLU A 273 27.95 -6.02 -15.19
N LEU A 274 27.06 -7.00 -14.98
CA LEU A 274 25.65 -6.87 -15.36
C LEU A 274 24.93 -5.78 -14.57
N MET A 275 25.23 -5.62 -13.26
CA MET A 275 24.68 -4.51 -12.46
C MET A 275 25.07 -3.13 -13.02
N ASN A 276 26.27 -2.99 -13.57
CA ASN A 276 26.70 -1.73 -14.18
C ASN A 276 25.98 -1.47 -15.51
N LEU A 277 25.82 -2.50 -16.34
CA LEU A 277 25.07 -2.41 -17.59
C LEU A 277 23.60 -2.07 -17.36
N ILE A 278 22.95 -2.72 -16.40
CA ILE A 278 21.54 -2.44 -16.06
C ILE A 278 21.38 -0.99 -15.60
N ARG A 279 22.27 -0.49 -14.74
CA ARG A 279 22.23 0.91 -14.28
C ARG A 279 22.39 1.91 -15.43
N GLN A 280 23.26 1.63 -16.39
CA GLN A 280 23.43 2.46 -17.60
C GLN A 280 22.16 2.42 -18.47
N GLU A 281 21.58 1.24 -18.67
CA GLU A 281 20.34 1.06 -19.43
C GLU A 281 19.17 1.83 -18.78
N GLU A 282 18.99 1.70 -17.45
CA GLU A 282 17.98 2.40 -16.66
C GLU A 282 18.17 3.92 -16.61
N ALA A 283 19.40 4.42 -16.80
CA ALA A 283 19.69 5.85 -16.93
C ALA A 283 19.42 6.37 -18.35
N SER A 284 19.60 5.54 -19.37
CA SER A 284 19.45 5.90 -20.78
C SER A 284 18.00 5.87 -21.29
N LYS A 285 17.13 5.05 -20.67
CA LYS A 285 15.71 4.99 -21.05
C LYS A 285 14.95 6.19 -20.49
N PRO A 286 14.08 6.86 -21.29
CA PRO A 286 13.11 7.79 -20.73
C PRO A 286 12.27 7.04 -19.69
N ALA A 287 11.84 7.74 -18.63
CA ALA A 287 11.08 7.12 -17.55
C ALA A 287 9.87 6.39 -18.12
N GLN A 288 9.99 5.07 -18.28
CA GLN A 288 8.92 4.20 -18.69
C GLN A 288 8.07 3.99 -17.44
N ALA A 289 7.37 5.05 -17.05
CA ALA A 289 6.44 5.07 -15.95
C ALA A 289 5.18 4.33 -16.38
N VAL A 290 4.47 3.75 -15.42
CA VAL A 290 3.08 3.35 -15.62
C VAL A 290 2.31 4.61 -16.04
N THR A 291 1.77 4.61 -17.26
CA THR A 291 1.00 5.71 -17.85
C THR A 291 -0.46 5.32 -17.94
N GLY A 292 -1.38 6.24 -17.66
CA GLY A 292 -2.82 6.01 -17.69
C GLY A 292 -3.46 5.84 -16.31
N GLY A 293 -4.76 6.17 -16.24
CA GLY A 293 -5.60 5.99 -15.05
C GLY A 293 -5.10 6.80 -13.86
N ALA A 294 -4.93 6.13 -12.72
CA ALA A 294 -4.45 6.68 -11.47
C ALA A 294 -3.12 7.44 -11.51
N PHE A 295 -2.36 7.24 -12.57
CA PHE A 295 -0.95 7.59 -12.67
C PHE A 295 -0.67 8.75 -13.62
N ASP A 296 -1.67 9.21 -14.39
CA ASP A 296 -1.53 10.39 -15.24
C ASP A 296 -1.52 11.65 -14.37
N GLY A 297 -0.40 12.36 -14.40
CA GLY A 297 -0.08 13.50 -13.55
C GLY A 297 -0.89 14.77 -13.83
N ASN A 298 -2.21 14.67 -13.92
CA ASN A 298 -3.02 15.80 -13.49
C ASN A 298 -2.62 16.10 -12.05
N LEU A 299 -2.30 17.37 -11.77
CA LEU A 299 -1.80 17.89 -10.50
C LEU A 299 -2.63 17.52 -9.26
N ASN A 300 -3.76 16.84 -9.46
CA ASN A 300 -4.72 16.46 -8.44
C ASN A 300 -4.87 14.95 -8.25
N GLY A 301 -4.14 14.06 -8.94
CA GLY A 301 -4.32 12.61 -8.75
C GLY A 301 -5.74 12.10 -9.06
N PRO A 302 -5.98 10.78 -8.98
CA PRO A 302 -7.20 10.13 -9.48
C PRO A 302 -8.33 9.94 -8.47
N PHE A 303 -8.08 10.26 -7.21
CA PHE A 303 -9.02 10.06 -6.10
C PHE A 303 -9.54 11.40 -5.56
N ASN A 304 -9.37 12.46 -6.34
CA ASN A 304 -9.51 13.84 -5.89
C ASN A 304 -10.67 14.57 -6.61
N GLU A 305 -11.62 13.81 -7.16
CA GLU A 305 -12.91 14.38 -7.59
C GLU A 305 -13.54 15.11 -6.38
N GLY A 306 -13.61 16.45 -6.46
CA GLY A 306 -14.10 17.34 -5.39
C GLY A 306 -13.02 18.03 -4.53
N TYR A 307 -11.73 17.91 -4.87
CA TYR A 307 -10.65 18.65 -4.20
C TYR A 307 -10.61 20.12 -4.59
N GLY A 308 -10.56 21.02 -3.61
CA GLY A 308 -10.60 22.46 -3.85
C GLY A 308 -11.96 22.97 -4.35
N GLU A 309 -13.02 22.17 -4.23
CA GLU A 309 -14.37 22.53 -4.64
C GLU A 309 -15.31 22.69 -3.43
N GLY A 310 -16.39 23.44 -3.61
CA GLY A 310 -17.34 23.75 -2.55
C GLY A 310 -16.68 24.38 -1.32
N ALA A 311 -16.96 23.85 -0.13
CA ALA A 311 -16.37 24.34 1.13
C ALA A 311 -14.88 23.98 1.32
N GLY A 312 -14.33 23.11 0.45
CA GLY A 312 -12.90 22.81 0.39
C GLY A 312 -12.10 23.77 -0.49
N ALA A 313 -12.75 24.72 -1.17
CA ALA A 313 -12.07 25.70 -2.02
C ALA A 313 -11.09 26.56 -1.21
N GLY A 314 -9.87 26.70 -1.72
CA GLY A 314 -8.80 27.49 -1.11
C GLY A 314 -8.15 26.88 0.14
N ILE A 315 -8.30 25.57 0.38
CA ILE A 315 -7.70 24.90 1.54
C ILE A 315 -6.16 24.96 1.56
N ASP A 316 -5.51 24.98 0.39
CA ASP A 316 -4.04 25.11 0.25
C ASP A 316 -3.57 26.54 -0.03
N GLU A 317 -4.49 27.50 -0.03
CA GLU A 317 -4.17 28.89 -0.27
C GLU A 317 -3.82 29.58 1.06
N SER A 318 -2.74 30.36 1.05
CA SER A 318 -2.38 31.19 2.21
C SER A 318 -3.34 32.36 2.40
N GLU A 319 -3.98 32.80 1.32
CA GLU A 319 -4.96 33.87 1.30
C GLU A 319 -6.37 33.31 1.50
N TRP A 320 -7.23 34.05 2.20
CA TRP A 320 -8.61 33.66 2.42
C TRP A 320 -9.38 33.65 1.11
N ILE A 321 -9.89 32.49 0.68
CA ILE A 321 -10.52 32.31 -0.65
C ILE A 321 -11.66 33.31 -0.94
N VAL A 322 -12.37 33.71 0.11
CA VAL A 322 -13.49 34.68 0.03
C VAL A 322 -12.99 36.08 -0.34
N ALA A 323 -11.72 36.41 -0.06
CA ALA A 323 -11.11 37.70 -0.40
C ALA A 323 -11.19 38.02 -1.90
N ARG A 324 -11.17 36.99 -2.77
CA ARG A 324 -11.28 37.13 -4.23
C ARG A 324 -12.58 37.80 -4.68
N GLU A 325 -13.66 37.60 -3.94
CA GLU A 325 -15.00 38.14 -4.25
C GLU A 325 -15.50 39.12 -3.19
N LYS A 326 -14.70 39.38 -2.15
CA LYS A 326 -15.07 40.24 -1.02
C LYS A 326 -15.52 41.62 -1.47
N SER A 327 -14.85 42.23 -2.46
CA SER A 327 -15.26 43.55 -3.00
C SER A 327 -16.71 43.58 -3.49
N LYS A 328 -17.18 42.51 -4.14
CA LYS A 328 -18.58 42.38 -4.60
C LYS A 328 -19.55 42.21 -3.42
N TYR A 329 -19.13 41.49 -2.39
CA TYR A 329 -19.95 41.26 -1.20
C TYR A 329 -20.02 42.53 -0.33
N ASP A 330 -18.93 43.29 -0.25
CA ASP A 330 -18.85 44.57 0.46
C ASP A 330 -19.81 45.60 -0.16
N GLU A 331 -19.92 45.67 -1.49
CA GLU A 331 -20.91 46.51 -2.17
C GLU A 331 -22.34 46.21 -1.69
N ILE A 332 -22.70 44.92 -1.60
CA ILE A 332 -24.01 44.48 -1.10
C ILE A 332 -24.15 44.80 0.39
N PHE A 333 -23.12 44.52 1.18
CA PHE A 333 -23.10 44.78 2.62
C PHE A 333 -23.38 46.25 2.94
N TYR A 334 -22.70 47.18 2.27
CA TYR A 334 -22.90 48.62 2.49
C TYR A 334 -24.25 49.12 1.98
N MET A 335 -24.81 48.54 0.91
CA MET A 335 -26.19 48.84 0.49
C MET A 335 -27.24 48.48 1.55
N LEU A 336 -26.96 47.48 2.39
CA LEU A 336 -27.83 47.09 3.51
C LEU A 336 -27.76 48.04 4.72
N SER A 337 -26.98 49.13 4.62
CA SER A 337 -26.85 50.19 5.63
C SER A 337 -26.42 49.64 7.00
N PRO A 338 -25.19 49.12 7.13
CA PRO A 338 -24.66 48.61 8.40
C PRO A 338 -24.59 49.71 9.45
N ILE A 339 -24.82 49.35 10.71
CA ILE A 339 -24.70 50.24 11.86
C ILE A 339 -23.46 49.78 12.63
N ASN A 340 -22.49 50.68 12.84
CA ASN A 340 -21.21 50.38 13.47
C ASN A 340 -20.44 49.22 12.80
N GLY A 341 -20.52 49.13 11.46
CA GLY A 341 -19.82 48.08 10.71
C GLY A 341 -20.46 46.70 10.80
N LYS A 342 -21.68 46.57 11.34
CA LYS A 342 -22.43 45.31 11.37
C LYS A 342 -23.84 45.46 10.82
N ILE A 343 -24.37 44.41 10.20
CA ILE A 343 -25.79 44.30 9.84
C ILE A 343 -26.51 43.36 10.81
N ASN A 344 -27.72 43.72 11.22
CA ASN A 344 -28.53 42.84 12.06
C ASN A 344 -29.07 41.63 11.27
N GLY A 345 -29.42 40.56 11.97
CA GLY A 345 -29.92 39.33 11.33
C GLY A 345 -31.18 39.50 10.49
N ASN A 346 -32.03 40.51 10.76
CA ASN A 346 -33.20 40.78 9.92
C ASN A 346 -32.82 41.32 8.54
N ASN A 347 -31.83 42.22 8.46
CA ASN A 347 -31.35 42.77 7.21
C ASN A 347 -30.57 41.72 6.41
N ALA A 348 -29.67 40.99 7.07
CA ALA A 348 -28.92 39.90 6.44
C ALA A 348 -29.86 38.81 5.90
N LYS A 349 -30.86 38.37 6.69
CA LYS A 349 -31.84 37.38 6.26
C LYS A 349 -32.63 37.82 5.02
N LYS A 350 -33.02 39.10 4.94
CA LYS A 350 -33.72 39.63 3.75
C LYS A 350 -32.87 39.49 2.50
N GLU A 351 -31.56 39.67 2.61
CA GLU A 351 -30.64 39.47 1.49
C GLU A 351 -30.45 38.00 1.17
N MET A 352 -30.15 37.16 2.18
CA MET A 352 -29.91 35.73 2.01
C MET A 352 -31.10 35.00 1.38
N VAL A 353 -32.34 35.38 1.69
CA VAL A 353 -33.56 34.78 1.11
C VAL A 353 -33.66 35.01 -0.41
N LYS A 354 -33.03 36.05 -0.97
CA LYS A 354 -33.01 36.29 -2.42
C LYS A 354 -32.30 35.17 -3.20
N SER A 355 -31.43 34.40 -2.55
CA SER A 355 -30.78 33.21 -3.13
C SER A 355 -31.76 32.08 -3.48
N LYS A 356 -33.00 32.13 -2.96
CA LYS A 356 -34.02 31.08 -3.11
C LYS A 356 -33.65 29.73 -2.50
N LEU A 357 -32.64 29.68 -1.64
CA LEU A 357 -32.33 28.47 -0.87
C LEU A 357 -33.39 28.22 0.22
N PRO A 358 -33.64 26.95 0.61
CA PRO A 358 -34.57 26.64 1.70
C PRO A 358 -34.17 27.30 3.02
N ASN A 359 -35.15 27.74 3.82
CA ASN A 359 -34.89 28.40 5.11
C ASN A 359 -34.02 27.57 6.08
N ILE A 360 -34.14 26.24 6.02
CA ILE A 360 -33.31 25.31 6.80
C ILE A 360 -31.82 25.45 6.42
N VAL A 361 -31.55 25.55 5.11
CA VAL A 361 -30.20 25.72 4.58
C VAL A 361 -29.65 27.10 4.93
N LEU A 362 -30.47 28.16 4.78
CA LEU A 362 -30.07 29.52 5.17
C LEU A 362 -29.77 29.64 6.67
N GLY A 363 -30.52 28.93 7.51
CA GLY A 363 -30.24 28.85 8.95
C GLY A 363 -28.91 28.16 9.26
N LYS A 364 -28.55 27.12 8.49
CA LYS A 364 -27.23 26.48 8.60
C LYS A 364 -26.11 27.43 8.16
N ILE A 365 -26.29 28.16 7.07
CA ILE A 365 -25.30 29.15 6.58
C ILE A 365 -25.12 30.26 7.61
N TRP A 366 -26.21 30.80 8.17
CA TRP A 366 -26.14 31.79 9.24
C TRP A 366 -25.28 31.31 10.40
N LYS A 367 -25.56 30.10 10.90
CA LYS A 367 -24.82 29.53 12.04
C LYS A 367 -23.33 29.31 11.74
N LEU A 368 -22.97 29.07 10.48
CA LEU A 368 -21.58 28.92 10.05
C LEU A 368 -20.87 30.26 9.87
N ALA A 369 -21.61 31.31 9.47
CA ALA A 369 -21.06 32.64 9.18
C ALA A 369 -20.95 33.54 10.42
N ASP A 370 -21.94 33.51 11.32
CA ASP A 370 -21.98 34.22 12.60
C ASP A 370 -21.03 33.55 13.60
N HIS A 371 -19.74 33.81 13.43
CA HIS A 371 -18.67 33.07 14.11
C HIS A 371 -18.47 33.54 15.55
N ASP A 372 -18.59 34.85 15.78
CA ASP A 372 -18.57 35.45 17.12
C ASP A 372 -19.89 35.24 17.89
N ARG A 373 -20.96 34.82 17.20
CA ARG A 373 -22.30 34.48 17.73
C ARG A 373 -22.99 35.67 18.38
N ASP A 374 -22.74 36.88 17.89
CA ASP A 374 -23.36 38.09 18.41
C ASP A 374 -24.74 38.39 17.80
N GLY A 375 -25.17 37.59 16.82
CA GLY A 375 -26.48 37.72 16.15
C GLY A 375 -26.53 38.84 15.10
N MET A 376 -25.38 39.40 14.76
CA MET A 376 -25.14 40.34 13.67
C MET A 376 -24.08 39.75 12.74
N LEU A 377 -23.85 40.37 11.58
CA LEU A 377 -22.74 40.01 10.70
C LEU A 377 -21.91 41.25 10.42
N ASP A 378 -20.61 41.17 10.62
CA ASP A 378 -19.66 42.14 10.05
C ASP A 378 -19.44 41.90 8.55
N ASP A 379 -18.55 42.68 7.93
CA ASP A 379 -18.28 42.59 6.50
C ASP A 379 -17.61 41.27 6.08
N GLU A 380 -16.75 40.68 6.93
CA GLU A 380 -16.12 39.39 6.66
C GLU A 380 -17.11 38.24 6.85
N GLU A 381 -17.92 38.27 7.91
CA GLU A 381 -18.95 37.27 8.18
C GLU A 381 -20.05 37.29 7.11
N PHE A 382 -20.44 38.48 6.64
CA PHE A 382 -21.37 38.60 5.53
C PHE A 382 -20.79 38.07 4.21
N ALA A 383 -19.52 38.39 3.92
CA ALA A 383 -18.83 37.84 2.76
C ALA A 383 -18.75 36.30 2.82
N LEU A 384 -18.48 35.74 3.99
CA LEU A 384 -18.51 34.29 4.23
C LEU A 384 -19.90 33.70 3.99
N ALA A 385 -20.96 34.34 4.49
CA ALA A 385 -22.33 33.91 4.26
C ALA A 385 -22.67 33.88 2.75
N CYS A 386 -22.28 34.92 2.00
CA CYS A 386 -22.47 34.97 0.54
C CYS A 386 -21.68 33.88 -0.18
N HIS A 387 -20.45 33.60 0.24
CA HIS A 387 -19.62 32.54 -0.32
C HIS A 387 -20.23 31.15 -0.08
N LEU A 388 -20.73 30.87 1.13
CA LEU A 388 -21.42 29.60 1.45
C LEU A 388 -22.74 29.44 0.68
N ILE A 389 -23.47 30.54 0.42
CA ILE A 389 -24.64 30.52 -0.46
C ILE A 389 -24.22 30.12 -1.88
N LYS A 390 -23.14 30.72 -2.41
CA LYS A 390 -22.60 30.40 -3.74
C LYS A 390 -22.23 28.92 -3.85
N ILE A 391 -21.47 28.40 -2.88
CA ILE A 391 -21.12 26.97 -2.78
C ILE A 391 -22.37 26.08 -2.87
N LYS A 392 -23.43 26.43 -2.15
CA LYS A 392 -24.65 25.63 -2.14
C LYS A 392 -25.46 25.74 -3.44
N LEU A 393 -25.42 26.90 -4.11
CA LEU A 393 -26.04 27.10 -5.43
C LEU A 393 -25.29 26.35 -6.54
N GLU A 394 -23.99 26.15 -6.39
CA GLU A 394 -23.14 25.35 -7.29
C GLU A 394 -23.36 23.83 -7.12
N GLY A 395 -24.18 23.42 -6.15
CA GLY A 395 -24.58 22.03 -5.94
C GLY A 395 -23.81 21.30 -4.83
N TYR A 396 -22.85 21.96 -4.19
CA TYR A 396 -22.06 21.37 -3.11
C TYR A 396 -22.79 21.39 -1.77
N ASP A 397 -22.46 20.44 -0.89
CA ASP A 397 -22.99 20.41 0.47
C ASP A 397 -22.21 21.31 1.43
N LEU A 398 -22.96 21.84 2.41
CA LEU A 398 -22.39 22.69 3.46
C LEU A 398 -21.73 21.82 4.55
N PRO A 399 -20.58 22.23 5.09
CA PRO A 399 -19.88 21.46 6.11
C PRO A 399 -20.67 21.43 7.44
N GLY A 400 -20.39 20.46 8.30
CA GLY A 400 -21.00 20.38 9.64
C GLY A 400 -20.52 21.50 10.57
N GLU A 401 -19.25 21.85 10.45
CA GLU A 401 -18.54 22.92 11.18
C GLU A 401 -17.71 23.73 10.18
N LEU A 402 -17.40 24.99 10.51
CA LEU A 402 -16.66 25.86 9.60
C LEU A 402 -15.17 25.43 9.54
N PRO A 403 -14.64 25.06 8.36
CA PRO A 403 -13.22 24.73 8.20
C PRO A 403 -12.30 25.91 8.52
N GLY A 404 -11.11 25.64 9.06
CA GLY A 404 -10.17 26.67 9.52
C GLY A 404 -9.76 27.68 8.45
N HIS A 405 -9.60 27.25 7.19
CA HIS A 405 -9.23 28.12 6.08
C HIS A 405 -10.35 29.07 5.64
N LEU A 406 -11.61 28.78 5.99
CA LEU A 406 -12.76 29.65 5.72
C LEU A 406 -13.06 30.63 6.86
N ILE A 407 -12.41 30.49 8.03
CA ILE A 407 -12.58 31.43 9.15
C ILE A 407 -12.12 32.84 8.71
N PRO A 408 -12.93 33.89 8.96
CA PRO A 408 -12.58 35.28 8.71
C PRO A 408 -11.19 35.61 9.27
N PRO A 409 -10.28 36.24 8.49
CA PRO A 409 -8.92 36.54 8.92
C PRO A 409 -8.84 37.29 10.25
N SER A 410 -9.76 38.24 10.49
CA SER A 410 -9.79 39.03 11.72
C SER A 410 -10.13 38.21 12.98
N GLN A 411 -10.73 37.04 12.80
CA GLN A 411 -11.25 36.19 13.88
C GLN A 411 -10.41 34.92 14.10
N ARG A 412 -9.35 34.71 13.31
CA ARG A 412 -8.43 33.59 13.50
C ARG A 412 -7.65 33.80 14.81
N LYS A 413 -7.73 32.83 15.72
CA LYS A 413 -6.87 32.81 16.92
C LYS A 413 -5.44 32.53 16.46
N ASN A 414 -4.51 33.43 16.84
CA ASN A 414 -3.07 33.18 16.70
C ASN A 414 -2.62 31.94 17.48
#